data_AF-A0A4Q3W0C5-F1
#
_entry.id   AF-A0A4Q3W0C5-F1
#
_cell.length_a   1.000
_cell.length_b   1.000
_cell.length_c   1.000
_cell.angle_alpha   90.00
_cell.angle_beta   90.00
_cell.angle_gamma   90.00
#
_symmetry.space_group_name_H-M   'P 1'
#
loop_
_entity.id
_entity.type
_entity.pdbx_description
1 polymer ?
#
loop_
_entity_poly.entity_id
_entity_poly.type
_entity_poly.pdbx_seq_one_letter_code
_entity_poly.pdbx_strand_id
1 'polypeptide(L)'
;MKYRHLLPVGAVLAVTVGVGYLVHLRRVQEPLRSFSDRALEAIDARDGATLAEMMYPAERRATELDSRKIGRLIDWFRASVRDFKIEDRSFRADKDRDAVAAVERYYRAPDGRETTLSLYVVRTENGPQLFLTHALVTGALLAKYRGRFMNEPDQVAHWKAIQTGLAAERPFFESLPLRGVTDTGGEATFLPWAQWARFADRTIRDQEKAYEQRKASGQS
;
A
#
# COMPACT_ATOMS: atom_id res chain seq x y z
N MET A 1 -7.91 62.17 8.00
CA MET A 1 -7.04 61.20 7.30
C MET A 1 -7.16 59.83 7.98
N LYS A 2 -7.88 58.87 7.40
CA LYS A 2 -8.07 57.52 7.99
C LYS A 2 -8.22 56.43 6.91
N TYR A 3 -7.17 56.10 6.16
CA TYR A 3 -7.06 54.82 5.43
C TYR A 3 -5.58 54.52 5.16
N ARG A 4 -4.82 54.10 6.18
CA ARG A 4 -3.39 53.74 6.01
C ARG A 4 -3.02 52.33 6.49
N HIS A 5 -4.00 51.49 6.81
CA HIS A 5 -3.76 50.14 7.35
C HIS A 5 -4.36 48.97 6.54
N LEU A 6 -4.92 49.20 5.34
CA LEU A 6 -5.51 48.13 4.52
C LEU A 6 -4.55 47.47 3.52
N LEU A 7 -3.36 48.03 3.32
CA LEU A 7 -2.37 47.55 2.34
C LEU A 7 -1.56 46.29 2.74
N PRO A 8 -1.31 45.92 4.01
CA PRO A 8 -0.54 44.71 4.31
C PRO A 8 -1.39 43.42 4.22
N VAL A 9 -2.70 43.50 4.42
CA VAL A 9 -3.56 42.30 4.48
C VAL A 9 -3.80 41.72 3.08
N GLY A 10 -4.04 42.57 2.07
CA GLY A 10 -4.27 42.12 0.69
C GLY A 10 -3.03 41.50 0.04
N ALA A 11 -1.84 42.04 0.30
CA ALA A 11 -0.58 41.50 -0.20
C ALA A 11 -0.23 40.15 0.45
N VAL A 12 -0.44 40.01 1.77
CA VAL A 12 -0.25 38.73 2.47
C VAL A 12 -1.23 37.68 1.99
N LEU A 13 -2.50 38.03 1.76
CA LEU A 13 -3.48 37.11 1.18
C LEU A 13 -3.10 36.68 -0.24
N ALA A 14 -2.69 37.62 -1.11
CA ALA A 14 -2.28 37.31 -2.48
C ALA A 14 -1.03 36.40 -2.53
N VAL A 15 -0.04 36.65 -1.67
CA VAL A 15 1.16 35.79 -1.57
C VAL A 15 0.81 34.41 -0.99
N THR A 16 -0.03 34.34 0.04
CA THR A 16 -0.43 33.05 0.64
C THR A 16 -1.23 32.20 -0.35
N VAL A 17 -2.17 32.82 -1.08
CA VAL A 17 -2.95 32.15 -2.14
C VAL A 17 -2.04 31.77 -3.31
N GLY A 18 -1.13 32.64 -3.74
CA GLY A 18 -0.18 32.36 -4.82
C GLY A 18 0.79 31.22 -4.50
N VAL A 19 1.33 31.19 -3.28
CA VAL A 19 2.18 30.09 -2.80
C VAL A 19 1.37 28.80 -2.68
N GLY A 20 0.15 28.86 -2.14
CA GLY A 20 -0.76 27.71 -2.07
C GLY A 20 -1.07 27.12 -3.45
N TYR A 21 -1.30 27.98 -4.45
CA TYR A 21 -1.55 27.57 -5.83
C TYR A 21 -0.32 26.94 -6.49
N LEU A 22 0.87 27.51 -6.30
CA LEU A 22 2.12 26.94 -6.82
C LEU A 22 2.45 25.59 -6.17
N VAL A 23 2.21 25.45 -4.85
CA VAL A 23 2.35 24.16 -4.14
C VAL A 23 1.35 23.14 -4.67
N HIS A 24 0.10 23.54 -4.92
CA HIS A 24 -0.91 22.67 -5.50
C HIS A 24 -0.53 22.20 -6.91
N LEU A 25 -0.12 23.11 -7.80
CA LEU A 25 0.34 22.76 -9.15
C LEU A 25 1.53 21.80 -9.11
N ARG A 26 2.51 22.06 -8.23
CA ARG A 26 3.66 21.18 -8.06
C ARG A 26 3.28 19.78 -7.59
N ARG A 27 2.27 19.65 -6.71
CA ARG A 27 1.74 18.35 -6.26
C ARG A 27 1.01 17.62 -7.38
N VAL A 28 0.17 18.32 -8.17
CA VAL A 28 -0.57 17.72 -9.29
C VAL A 28 0.39 17.19 -10.37
N GLN A 29 1.46 17.92 -10.65
CA GLN A 29 2.46 17.57 -11.66
C GLN A 29 3.59 16.67 -11.14
N GLU A 30 3.52 16.23 -9.88
CA GLU A 30 4.58 15.41 -9.30
C GLU A 30 4.78 14.11 -10.10
N PRO A 31 6.03 13.76 -10.50
CA PRO A 31 6.32 12.49 -11.13
C PRO A 31 6.01 11.31 -10.21
N LEU A 32 5.41 10.24 -10.76
CA LEU A 32 5.02 9.05 -9.97
C LEU A 32 6.20 8.45 -9.20
N ARG A 33 7.40 8.44 -9.80
CA ARG A 33 8.62 7.96 -9.16
C ARG A 33 8.99 8.76 -7.91
N SER A 34 9.01 10.10 -8.01
CA SER A 34 9.28 11.01 -6.88
C SER A 34 8.26 10.81 -5.76
N PHE A 35 6.99 10.68 -6.12
CA PHE A 35 5.93 10.41 -5.15
C PHE A 35 6.12 9.04 -4.46
N SER A 36 6.45 8.00 -5.22
CA SER A 36 6.78 6.67 -4.70
C SER A 36 8.01 6.68 -3.77
N ASP A 37 9.05 7.46 -4.10
CA ASP A 37 10.25 7.64 -3.26
C ASP A 37 9.85 8.20 -1.90
N ARG A 38 9.12 9.32 -1.90
CA ARG A 38 8.63 9.96 -0.67
C ARG A 38 7.71 9.06 0.15
N ALA A 39 6.87 8.25 -0.50
CA ALA A 39 5.99 7.32 0.20
C ALA A 39 6.81 6.29 0.98
N LEU A 40 7.86 5.74 0.36
CA LEU A 40 8.76 4.79 1.00
C LEU A 40 9.57 5.44 2.12
N GLU A 41 10.07 6.66 1.93
CA GLU A 41 10.74 7.45 2.97
C GLU A 41 9.81 7.70 4.16
N ALA A 42 8.54 8.05 3.93
CA ALA A 42 7.56 8.24 4.98
C ALA A 42 7.25 6.94 5.74
N ILE A 43 7.23 5.78 5.07
CA ILE A 43 7.14 4.47 5.73
C ILE A 43 8.38 4.21 6.59
N ASP A 44 9.57 4.55 6.10
CA ASP A 44 10.82 4.35 6.81
C ASP A 44 10.93 5.26 8.05
N ALA A 45 10.50 6.51 7.92
CA ALA A 45 10.46 7.52 8.97
C ALA A 45 9.28 7.37 9.96
N ARG A 46 8.35 6.44 9.70
CA ARG A 46 7.09 6.28 10.46
C ARG A 46 6.22 7.54 10.43
N ASP A 47 6.28 8.29 9.33
CA ASP A 47 5.51 9.51 9.14
C ASP A 47 4.08 9.19 8.67
N GLY A 48 3.24 8.82 9.63
CA GLY A 48 1.83 8.53 9.37
C GLY A 48 1.03 9.76 8.92
N ALA A 49 1.49 10.99 9.19
CA ALA A 49 0.81 12.21 8.75
C ALA A 49 0.99 12.41 7.25
N THR A 50 2.24 12.36 6.77
CA THR A 50 2.54 12.42 5.33
C THR A 50 1.84 11.31 4.56
N LEU A 51 1.87 10.07 5.07
CA LEU A 51 1.18 8.95 4.42
C LEU A 51 -0.34 9.13 4.39
N ALA A 52 -0.96 9.69 5.44
CA ALA A 52 -2.39 9.99 5.45
C ALA A 52 -2.79 11.02 4.37
N GLU A 53 -1.90 11.97 4.05
CA GLU A 53 -2.11 12.94 2.97
C GLU A 53 -1.93 12.32 1.57
N MET A 54 -1.02 11.36 1.46
CA MET A 54 -0.71 10.68 0.19
C MET A 54 -1.71 9.57 -0.15
N MET A 55 -2.47 9.06 0.82
CA MET A 55 -3.35 7.92 0.65
C MET A 55 -4.55 8.22 -0.25
N TYR A 56 -4.97 7.24 -1.05
CA TYR A 56 -6.15 7.35 -1.90
C TYR A 56 -7.39 7.69 -1.05
N PRO A 57 -8.14 8.77 -1.35
CA PRO A 57 -9.23 9.25 -0.49
C PRO A 57 -10.33 8.22 -0.26
N ALA A 58 -10.63 7.36 -1.24
CA ALA A 58 -11.60 6.30 -1.05
C ALA A 58 -11.09 5.24 -0.06
N GLU A 59 -9.81 4.88 -0.10
CA GLU A 59 -9.19 3.99 0.90
C GLU A 59 -9.24 4.63 2.28
N ARG A 60 -8.87 5.91 2.38
CA ARG A 60 -8.87 6.63 3.66
C ARG A 60 -10.25 6.70 4.29
N ARG A 61 -11.29 6.93 3.49
CA ARG A 61 -12.68 6.91 3.96
C ARG A 61 -13.13 5.50 4.33
N ALA A 62 -12.79 4.50 3.53
CA ALA A 62 -13.22 3.12 3.76
C ALA A 62 -12.54 2.47 4.98
N THR A 63 -11.30 2.85 5.27
CA THR A 63 -10.48 2.28 6.34
C THR A 63 -10.45 3.12 7.62
N GLU A 64 -10.99 4.34 7.60
CA GLU A 64 -10.97 5.30 8.71
C GLU A 64 -9.57 5.45 9.37
N LEU A 65 -8.53 5.32 8.57
CA LEU A 65 -7.14 5.41 8.99
C LEU A 65 -6.73 6.88 9.13
N ASP A 66 -6.56 7.31 10.37
CA ASP A 66 -5.88 8.55 10.71
C ASP A 66 -4.35 8.34 10.82
N SER A 67 -3.60 9.43 10.98
CA SER A 67 -2.14 9.39 11.04
C SER A 67 -1.60 8.49 12.16
N ARG A 68 -2.30 8.42 13.31
CA ARG A 68 -1.92 7.55 14.44
C ARG A 68 -2.14 6.08 14.10
N LYS A 69 -3.29 5.74 13.51
CA LYS A 69 -3.59 4.38 13.06
C LYS A 69 -2.65 3.92 11.94
N ILE A 70 -2.29 4.82 11.03
CA ILE A 70 -1.27 4.56 10.00
C ILE A 70 0.08 4.28 10.64
N GLY A 71 0.50 5.08 11.63
CA GLY A 71 1.73 4.82 12.40
C GLY A 71 1.75 3.42 13.03
N ARG A 72 0.64 3.01 13.67
CA ARG A 72 0.50 1.65 14.22
C ARG A 72 0.60 0.56 13.15
N LEU A 73 0.04 0.79 11.96
CA LEU A 73 0.12 -0.16 10.84
C LEU A 73 1.55 -0.30 10.32
N ILE A 74 2.28 0.82 10.22
CA ILE A 74 3.71 0.83 9.84
C ILE A 74 4.54 0.11 10.88
N ASP A 75 4.35 0.38 12.17
CA ASP A 75 5.09 -0.27 13.24
C ASP A 75 4.89 -1.79 13.22
N TRP A 76 3.66 -2.26 13.00
CA TRP A 76 3.36 -3.68 12.88
C TRP A 76 4.00 -4.30 11.62
N PHE A 77 3.97 -3.61 10.47
CA PHE A 77 4.69 -4.05 9.28
C PHE A 77 6.19 -4.16 9.53
N ARG A 78 6.82 -3.11 10.09
CA ARG A 78 8.25 -3.07 10.38
C ARG A 78 8.68 -4.16 11.36
N ALA A 79 7.86 -4.44 12.38
CA ALA A 79 8.11 -5.55 13.30
C ALA A 79 8.12 -6.91 12.58
N SER A 80 7.29 -7.06 11.54
CA SER A 80 7.19 -8.28 10.72
C SER A 80 8.41 -8.51 9.83
N VAL A 81 9.07 -7.43 9.40
CA VAL A 81 10.28 -7.46 8.54
C VAL A 81 11.56 -7.07 9.28
N ARG A 82 11.57 -7.06 10.62
CA ARG A 82 12.68 -6.51 11.43
C ARG A 82 14.02 -7.19 11.17
N ASP A 83 13.99 -8.49 10.88
CA ASP A 83 15.18 -9.33 10.66
C ASP A 83 15.50 -9.46 9.15
N PHE A 84 14.74 -8.80 8.29
CA PHE A 84 14.92 -8.83 6.84
C PHE A 84 15.82 -7.69 6.38
N LYS A 85 16.59 -7.93 5.32
CA LYS A 85 17.34 -6.90 4.60
C LYS A 85 16.62 -6.53 3.31
N ILE A 86 16.71 -5.27 2.92
CA ILE A 86 16.25 -4.80 1.61
C ILE A 86 17.30 -5.26 0.59
N GLU A 87 16.90 -6.06 -0.39
CA GLU A 87 17.80 -6.56 -1.44
C GLU A 87 17.74 -5.71 -2.70
N ASP A 88 16.53 -5.37 -3.15
CA ASP A 88 16.32 -4.65 -4.38
C ASP A 88 15.07 -3.77 -4.29
N ARG A 89 14.99 -2.81 -5.23
CA ARG A 89 13.87 -1.92 -5.41
C ARG A 89 13.57 -1.76 -6.88
N SER A 90 12.36 -2.11 -7.29
CA SER A 90 11.89 -1.89 -8.65
C SER A 90 10.84 -0.78 -8.70
N PHE A 91 10.81 -0.07 -9.83
CA PHE A 91 9.76 0.87 -10.15
C PHE A 91 9.26 0.54 -11.56
N ARG A 92 7.95 0.31 -11.68
CA ARG A 92 7.28 0.03 -12.94
C ARG A 92 6.11 0.99 -13.08
N ALA A 93 6.22 1.93 -14.01
CA ALA A 93 5.07 2.68 -14.49
C ALA A 93 4.38 1.86 -15.59
N ASP A 94 3.06 1.76 -15.52
CA ASP A 94 2.26 1.23 -16.63
C ASP A 94 2.27 2.26 -17.76
N LYS A 95 3.01 1.96 -18.83
CA LYS A 95 3.19 2.86 -19.98
C LYS A 95 1.89 3.05 -20.77
N ASP A 96 0.96 2.11 -20.68
CA ASP A 96 -0.30 2.16 -21.43
C ASP A 96 -1.36 2.95 -20.67
N ARG A 97 -1.14 3.18 -19.36
CA ARG A 97 -2.10 3.89 -18.51
C ARG A 97 -1.60 5.24 -18.00
N ASP A 98 -0.30 5.53 -17.98
CA ASP A 98 0.37 6.78 -17.49
C ASP A 98 -0.08 7.32 -16.11
N ALA A 99 -0.99 6.59 -15.49
CA ALA A 99 -1.77 6.93 -14.34
C ALA A 99 -1.63 5.85 -13.27
N VAL A 100 -0.79 4.83 -13.48
CA VAL A 100 -0.52 3.79 -12.48
C VAL A 100 0.98 3.49 -12.45
N ALA A 101 1.54 3.44 -11.26
CA ALA A 101 2.87 2.92 -11.01
C ALA A 101 2.84 1.92 -9.85
N ALA A 102 3.60 0.84 -9.99
CA ALA A 102 3.98 -0.04 -8.90
C ALA A 102 5.42 0.27 -8.49
N VAL A 103 5.63 0.51 -7.20
CA VAL A 103 6.97 0.48 -6.61
C VAL A 103 7.06 -0.73 -5.70
N GLU A 104 8.07 -1.56 -5.93
CA GLU A 104 8.29 -2.77 -5.17
C GLU A 104 9.61 -2.69 -4.43
N ARG A 105 9.61 -3.10 -3.18
CA ARG A 105 10.80 -3.25 -2.35
C ARG A 105 10.87 -4.70 -1.88
N TYR A 106 11.93 -5.39 -2.26
CA TYR A 106 12.13 -6.80 -1.95
C TYR A 106 12.94 -6.95 -0.67
N TYR A 107 12.48 -7.85 0.19
CA TYR A 107 13.09 -8.13 1.49
C TYR A 107 13.46 -9.61 1.57
N ARG A 108 14.67 -9.91 2.03
CA ARG A 108 15.11 -11.27 2.33
C ARG A 108 15.61 -11.39 3.76
N ALA A 109 15.18 -12.43 4.47
CA ALA A 109 15.64 -12.77 5.80
C ALA A 109 16.85 -13.74 5.74
N PRO A 110 17.67 -13.81 6.81
CA PRO A 110 18.81 -14.74 6.89
C PRO A 110 18.43 -16.22 6.74
N ASP A 111 17.18 -16.57 7.08
CA ASP A 111 16.63 -17.92 6.97
C ASP A 111 16.07 -18.24 5.57
N GLY A 112 16.26 -17.35 4.60
CA GLY A 112 15.82 -17.52 3.22
C GLY A 112 14.36 -17.13 2.97
N ARG A 113 13.61 -16.66 3.97
CA ARG A 113 12.25 -16.12 3.73
C ARG A 113 12.32 -14.83 2.93
N GLU A 114 11.34 -14.64 2.07
CA GLU A 114 11.21 -13.47 1.21
C GLU A 114 9.83 -12.84 1.30
N THR A 115 9.80 -11.51 1.28
CA THR A 115 8.57 -10.73 1.14
C THR A 115 8.80 -9.51 0.25
N THR A 116 7.71 -8.91 -0.22
CA THR A 116 7.73 -7.71 -1.04
C THR A 116 6.75 -6.70 -0.47
N LEU A 117 7.17 -5.43 -0.42
CA LEU A 117 6.27 -4.30 -0.24
C LEU A 117 5.98 -3.71 -1.62
N SER A 118 4.79 -3.98 -2.16
CA SER A 118 4.34 -3.46 -3.46
C SER A 118 3.32 -2.34 -3.26
N LEU A 119 3.77 -1.08 -3.37
CA LEU A 119 2.88 0.07 -3.30
C LEU A 119 2.34 0.39 -4.70
N TYR A 120 1.03 0.51 -4.80
CA TYR A 120 0.34 0.97 -5.99
C TYR A 120 0.06 2.46 -5.87
N VAL A 121 0.53 3.22 -6.86
CA VAL A 121 0.33 4.66 -6.98
C VAL A 121 -0.52 4.93 -8.21
N VAL A 122 -1.55 5.74 -8.05
CA VAL A 122 -2.43 6.17 -9.14
C VAL A 122 -2.37 7.68 -9.32
N ARG A 123 -2.40 8.16 -10.57
CA ARG A 123 -2.54 9.58 -10.88
C ARG A 123 -4.02 9.94 -10.85
N THR A 124 -4.34 10.99 -10.12
CA THR A 124 -5.68 11.59 -10.07
C THR A 124 -5.64 13.04 -10.50
N GLU A 125 -6.81 13.68 -10.63
CA GLU A 125 -6.93 15.12 -10.91
C GLU A 125 -6.20 15.99 -9.86
N ASN A 126 -6.08 15.48 -8.62
CA ASN A 126 -5.42 16.17 -7.51
C ASN A 126 -3.93 15.80 -7.37
N GLY A 127 -3.37 15.06 -8.33
CA GLY A 127 -2.01 14.52 -8.29
C GLY A 127 -1.96 13.03 -7.95
N PRO A 128 -0.74 12.48 -7.77
CA PRO A 128 -0.54 11.08 -7.42
C PRO A 128 -1.07 10.76 -6.02
N GLN A 129 -1.61 9.54 -5.87
CA GLN A 129 -2.17 8.99 -4.64
C GLN A 129 -1.76 7.53 -4.49
N LEU A 130 -1.60 7.03 -3.28
CA LEU A 130 -1.18 5.64 -3.03
C LEU A 130 -2.25 4.80 -2.35
N PHE A 131 -2.24 3.50 -2.64
CA PHE A 131 -2.92 2.47 -1.86
C PHE A 131 -1.95 1.90 -0.81
N LEU A 132 -2.26 2.10 0.47
CA LEU A 132 -1.33 1.79 1.57
C LEU A 132 -1.61 0.46 2.25
N THR A 133 -2.88 0.23 2.58
CA THR A 133 -3.28 -0.78 3.55
C THR A 133 -2.98 -2.18 3.04
N HIS A 134 -3.36 -2.44 1.78
CA HIS A 134 -3.10 -3.71 1.14
C HIS A 134 -1.61 -4.05 1.13
N ALA A 135 -0.76 -3.11 0.70
CA ALA A 135 0.69 -3.32 0.58
C ALA A 135 1.36 -3.63 1.94
N LEU A 136 1.04 -2.85 2.98
CA LEU A 136 1.61 -3.08 4.31
C LEU A 136 1.10 -4.38 4.93
N VAL A 137 -0.17 -4.72 4.75
CA VAL A 137 -0.76 -5.95 5.29
C VAL A 137 -0.20 -7.17 4.60
N THR A 138 -0.22 -7.24 3.26
CA THR A 138 0.29 -8.42 2.54
C THR A 138 1.78 -8.62 2.76
N GLY A 139 2.58 -7.56 2.67
CA GLY A 139 4.02 -7.64 2.91
C GLY A 139 4.36 -8.17 4.30
N ALA A 140 3.62 -7.75 5.34
CA ALA A 140 3.81 -8.23 6.70
C ALA A 140 3.37 -9.70 6.88
N LEU A 141 2.22 -10.08 6.33
CA LEU A 141 1.71 -11.45 6.45
C LEU A 141 2.62 -12.44 5.72
N LEU A 142 3.10 -12.10 4.53
CA LEU A 142 4.06 -12.93 3.80
C LEU A 142 5.38 -13.07 4.58
N ALA A 143 5.89 -11.97 5.16
CA ALA A 143 7.10 -12.02 5.98
C ALA A 143 6.96 -13.01 7.14
N LYS A 144 5.82 -12.97 7.84
CA LYS A 144 5.56 -13.79 9.04
C LYS A 144 5.22 -15.25 8.74
N TYR A 145 4.43 -15.52 7.69
CA TYR A 145 3.73 -16.79 7.54
C TYR A 145 4.13 -17.60 6.30
N ARG A 146 4.74 -16.99 5.27
CA ARG A 146 5.07 -17.68 4.01
C ARG A 146 6.06 -18.82 4.18
N GLY A 147 7.01 -18.71 5.11
CA GLY A 147 8.00 -19.76 5.38
C GLY A 147 7.42 -21.13 5.75
N ARG A 148 6.15 -21.20 6.17
CA ARG A 148 5.45 -22.47 6.48
C ARG A 148 5.03 -23.25 5.22
N PHE A 149 5.07 -22.60 4.06
CA PHE A 149 4.52 -23.10 2.80
C PHE A 149 5.58 -23.15 1.69
N MET A 150 6.87 -23.24 2.04
CA MET A 150 7.98 -23.23 1.07
C MET A 150 7.96 -24.43 0.09
N ASN A 151 7.24 -25.51 0.44
CA ASN A 151 7.08 -26.70 -0.40
C ASN A 151 5.85 -26.63 -1.33
N GLU A 152 5.08 -25.55 -1.27
CA GLU A 152 3.88 -25.33 -2.08
C GLU A 152 4.22 -24.51 -3.33
N PRO A 153 3.43 -24.60 -4.41
CA PRO A 153 3.54 -23.67 -5.53
C PRO A 153 3.46 -22.22 -5.06
N ASP A 154 4.26 -21.33 -5.64
CA ASP A 154 4.47 -19.98 -5.14
C ASP A 154 3.17 -19.20 -4.85
N GLN A 155 2.22 -19.21 -5.80
CA GLN A 155 0.93 -18.56 -5.64
C GLN A 155 0.08 -19.19 -4.53
N VAL A 156 0.13 -20.51 -4.37
CA VAL A 156 -0.60 -21.21 -3.28
C VAL A 156 0.03 -20.87 -1.94
N ALA A 157 1.37 -20.89 -1.85
CA ALA A 157 2.11 -20.49 -0.66
C ALA A 157 1.78 -19.05 -0.23
N HIS A 158 1.70 -18.13 -1.20
CA HIS A 158 1.35 -16.74 -0.99
C HIS A 158 -0.04 -16.59 -0.35
N TRP A 159 -1.08 -17.21 -0.93
CA TRP A 159 -2.43 -17.09 -0.42
C TRP A 159 -2.64 -17.84 0.90
N LYS A 160 -2.01 -19.02 1.09
CA LYS A 160 -2.04 -19.75 2.36
C LYS A 160 -1.41 -18.92 3.50
N ALA A 161 -0.32 -18.21 3.22
CA ALA A 161 0.32 -17.30 4.17
C ALA A 161 -0.60 -16.14 4.58
N ILE A 162 -1.24 -15.50 3.60
CA ILE A 162 -2.23 -14.45 3.84
C ILE A 162 -3.38 -14.99 4.69
N GLN A 163 -4.00 -16.10 4.28
CA GLN A 163 -5.14 -16.70 4.99
C GLN A 163 -4.78 -17.03 6.45
N THR A 164 -3.66 -17.72 6.66
CA THR A 164 -3.15 -18.05 8.00
C THR A 164 -2.91 -16.80 8.83
N GLY A 165 -2.30 -15.79 8.22
CA GLY A 165 -1.98 -14.53 8.87
C GLY A 165 -3.20 -13.72 9.28
N LEU A 166 -4.23 -13.67 8.44
CA LEU A 166 -5.51 -13.01 8.76
C LEU A 166 -6.19 -13.61 9.99
N ALA A 167 -6.14 -14.94 10.12
CA ALA A 167 -6.69 -15.63 11.28
C ALA A 167 -5.82 -15.39 12.54
N ALA A 168 -4.50 -15.51 12.42
CA ALA A 168 -3.56 -15.40 13.55
C ALA A 168 -3.46 -13.98 14.09
N GLU A 169 -3.54 -12.96 13.24
CA GLU A 169 -3.41 -11.54 13.60
C GLU A 169 -4.77 -10.86 13.76
N ARG A 170 -5.85 -11.64 13.87
CA ARG A 170 -7.21 -11.13 14.04
C ARG A 170 -7.34 -10.03 15.11
N PRO A 171 -6.73 -10.15 16.32
CA PRO A 171 -6.81 -9.07 17.31
C PRO A 171 -6.23 -7.73 16.82
N PHE A 172 -5.18 -7.76 16.01
CA PHE A 172 -4.62 -6.56 15.40
C PHE A 172 -5.59 -5.96 14.37
N PHE A 173 -6.14 -6.79 13.47
CA PHE A 173 -7.10 -6.37 12.45
C PHE A 173 -8.45 -5.92 13.01
N GLU A 174 -8.86 -6.39 14.18
CA GLU A 174 -10.05 -5.90 14.88
C GLU A 174 -9.77 -4.58 15.61
N SER A 175 -8.52 -4.31 15.98
CA SER A 175 -8.11 -3.06 16.65
C SER A 175 -7.97 -1.85 15.73
N LEU A 176 -8.05 -2.06 14.41
CA LEU A 176 -7.97 -1.05 13.37
C LEU A 176 -9.10 -1.30 12.35
N PRO A 177 -9.86 -0.30 11.89
CA PRO A 177 -10.93 -0.48 10.89
C PRO A 177 -10.40 -0.76 9.48
N LEU A 178 -9.40 -1.64 9.36
CA LEU A 178 -8.71 -1.96 8.13
C LEU A 178 -9.68 -2.68 7.16
N ARG A 179 -9.57 -2.35 5.87
CA ARG A 179 -10.25 -3.04 4.76
C ARG A 179 -9.22 -3.34 3.68
N GLY A 180 -9.32 -4.53 3.07
CA GLY A 180 -8.46 -4.94 1.98
C GLY A 180 -8.97 -4.43 0.63
N VAL A 181 -8.05 -4.01 -0.26
CA VAL A 181 -8.36 -3.71 -1.66
C VAL A 181 -8.45 -5.02 -2.44
N THR A 182 -9.51 -5.25 -3.20
CA THR A 182 -9.69 -6.48 -4.00
C THR A 182 -9.54 -6.31 -5.50
N ASP A 183 -9.61 -5.08 -6.01
CA ASP A 183 -9.45 -4.79 -7.43
C ASP A 183 -8.85 -3.38 -7.60
N THR A 184 -7.89 -3.22 -8.50
CA THR A 184 -7.26 -1.93 -8.86
C THR A 184 -7.56 -1.54 -10.31
N GLY A 185 -8.47 -2.25 -10.98
CA GLY A 185 -8.81 -2.12 -12.41
C GLY A 185 -9.79 -1.01 -12.79
N GLY A 186 -10.08 -0.05 -11.91
CA GLY A 186 -10.91 1.13 -12.21
C GLY A 186 -11.51 1.76 -10.96
N GLU A 187 -12.35 1.01 -10.24
CA GLU A 187 -12.88 1.41 -8.92
C GLU A 187 -12.36 0.47 -7.83
N ALA A 188 -11.49 0.99 -6.97
CA ALA A 188 -10.96 0.21 -5.86
C ALA A 188 -12.10 -0.24 -4.93
N THR A 189 -12.31 -1.57 -4.86
CA THR A 189 -13.29 -2.16 -3.95
C THR A 189 -12.62 -2.49 -2.62
N PHE A 190 -13.19 -2.00 -1.51
CA PHE A 190 -12.66 -2.19 -0.15
C PHE A 190 -13.54 -3.17 0.64
N LEU A 191 -13.04 -4.37 0.86
CA LEU A 191 -13.76 -5.40 1.60
C LEU A 191 -13.27 -5.52 3.05
N PRO A 192 -14.16 -5.82 4.01
CA PRO A 192 -13.74 -6.26 5.34
C PRO A 192 -12.82 -7.48 5.26
N TRP A 193 -11.83 -7.59 6.14
CA TRP A 193 -10.87 -8.71 6.10
C TRP A 193 -11.50 -10.09 6.20
N ALA A 194 -12.64 -10.22 6.90
CA ALA A 194 -13.39 -11.48 6.93
C ALA A 194 -13.87 -11.92 5.54
N GLN A 195 -14.19 -10.97 4.64
CA GLN A 195 -14.51 -11.27 3.25
C GLN A 195 -13.25 -11.53 2.42
N TRP A 196 -12.16 -10.83 2.73
CA TRP A 196 -10.86 -11.04 2.10
C TRP A 196 -10.28 -12.44 2.39
N ALA A 197 -10.45 -12.95 3.61
CA ALA A 197 -10.11 -14.34 3.97
C ALA A 197 -10.88 -15.36 3.12
N ARG A 198 -12.20 -15.14 2.90
CA ARG A 198 -12.99 -16.00 2.02
C ARG A 198 -12.56 -15.91 0.56
N PHE A 199 -12.06 -14.75 0.12
CA PHE A 199 -11.48 -14.61 -1.20
C PHE A 199 -10.21 -15.45 -1.31
N ALA A 200 -9.29 -15.36 -0.35
CA ALA A 200 -8.10 -16.20 -0.29
C ALA A 200 -8.45 -17.71 -0.33
N ASP A 201 -9.46 -18.16 0.42
CA ASP A 201 -9.92 -19.56 0.40
C ASP A 201 -10.38 -20.03 -0.98
N ARG A 202 -11.04 -19.16 -1.75
CA ARG A 202 -11.47 -19.49 -3.13
C ARG A 202 -10.26 -19.55 -4.04
N THR A 203 -9.39 -18.55 -3.99
CA THR A 203 -8.19 -18.49 -4.83
C THR A 203 -7.25 -19.68 -4.58
N ILE A 204 -7.06 -20.10 -3.33
CA ILE A 204 -6.27 -21.29 -3.00
C ILE A 204 -6.86 -22.53 -3.69
N ARG A 205 -8.16 -22.78 -3.53
CA ARG A 205 -8.83 -23.95 -4.12
C ARG A 205 -8.76 -23.95 -5.65
N ASP A 206 -8.96 -22.79 -6.27
CA ASP A 206 -8.89 -22.66 -7.72
C ASP A 206 -7.46 -22.93 -8.25
N GLN A 207 -6.45 -22.43 -7.54
CA GLN A 207 -5.04 -22.64 -7.91
C GLN A 207 -4.59 -24.09 -7.67
N GLU A 208 -4.96 -24.71 -6.55
CA GLU A 208 -4.68 -26.12 -6.27
C GLU A 208 -5.32 -27.02 -7.33
N LYS A 209 -6.58 -26.77 -7.69
CA LYS A 209 -7.25 -27.50 -8.78
C LYS A 209 -6.55 -27.33 -10.12
N ALA A 210 -6.15 -26.10 -10.48
CA ALA A 210 -5.44 -25.82 -11.72
C ALA A 210 -4.03 -26.45 -11.75
N TYR A 211 -3.38 -26.57 -10.59
CA TYR A 211 -2.09 -27.24 -10.46
C TYR A 211 -2.21 -28.75 -10.66
N GLU A 212 -3.17 -29.41 -9.99
CA GLU A 212 -3.42 -30.85 -10.16
C GLU A 212 -3.81 -31.20 -11.60
N GLN A 213 -4.59 -30.34 -12.27
CA GLN A 213 -4.93 -30.52 -13.69
C GLN A 213 -3.71 -30.44 -14.61
N ARG A 214 -2.78 -29.50 -14.38
CA ARG A 214 -1.53 -29.37 -15.16
C ARG A 214 -0.58 -30.55 -14.93
N LYS A 215 -0.49 -31.00 -13.68
CA LYS A 215 0.29 -32.19 -13.31
C LYS A 215 -0.26 -33.45 -13.97
N ALA A 216 -1.59 -33.61 -14.00
CA ALA A 216 -2.26 -34.74 -14.66
C ALA A 216 -2.13 -34.70 -16.20
N SER A 217 -2.01 -33.51 -16.81
CA SER A 217 -1.83 -33.35 -18.25
C SER A 217 -0.37 -33.43 -18.73
N GLY A 218 0.60 -33.59 -17.82
CA GLY A 218 2.03 -33.67 -18.16
C GLY A 218 2.63 -32.36 -18.67
N GLN A 219 1.95 -31.23 -18.45
CA GLN A 219 2.44 -29.90 -18.81
C GLN A 219 3.15 -29.30 -17.60
N SER A 220 4.49 -29.29 -17.63
CA SER A 220 5.35 -28.57 -16.67
C SER A 220 5.71 -27.19 -17.19
#